data_AF-A0A2S7NQ32-F1
#
_entry.id   AF-A0A2S7NQ32-F1
#
_cell.length_a   1.000
_cell.length_b   1.000
_cell.length_c   1.000
_cell.angle_alpha   90.00
_cell.angle_beta   90.00
_cell.angle_gamma   90.00
#
_symmetry.space_group_name_H-M   'P 1'
#
loop_
_entity.id
_entity.type
_entity.pdbx_description
1 polymer ?
#
loop_
_entity_poly.entity_id
_entity_poly.type
_entity_poly.pdbx_seq_one_letter_code
_entity_poly.pdbx_strand_id
1 'polypeptide(L)'
;MKEKVKKEDFKTPGRDSRDCHVILTSVGFTSVRNIKIYRTRHHTSRGRSSTCFWIAATMSIPKSRLLDLLKVQCKIFSTTFNPEGLRTGNKILRQRLKGPALAEYYPRRMATIKDLQKAYEKHGVETYDDDEEDRFEHITILKARGKGAPKKKRTAEESKKFKGKKK
;
A
#
# COMPACT_ATOMS: atom_id res chain seq x y z
N MET A 1 44.36 -26.83 20.24
CA MET A 1 43.91 -27.00 18.84
C MET A 1 42.62 -26.21 18.66
N LYS A 2 42.65 -25.08 17.95
CA LYS A 2 41.46 -24.26 17.66
C LYS A 2 41.23 -24.31 16.15
N GLU A 3 40.27 -25.11 15.75
CA GLU A 3 39.85 -25.25 14.36
C GLU A 3 38.91 -24.09 14.03
N LYS A 4 39.35 -23.21 13.12
CA LYS A 4 38.57 -22.09 12.61
C LYS A 4 37.61 -22.61 11.55
N VAL A 5 36.33 -22.77 11.90
CA VAL A 5 35.27 -22.97 10.92
C VAL A 5 35.04 -21.66 10.17
N LYS A 6 35.39 -21.65 8.88
CA LYS A 6 35.14 -20.55 7.95
C LYS A 6 33.63 -20.45 7.70
N LYS A 7 33.06 -19.26 7.87
CA LYS A 7 31.74 -18.94 7.31
C LYS A 7 31.92 -18.78 5.80
N GLU A 8 31.39 -19.71 5.03
CA GLU A 8 31.24 -19.56 3.59
C GLU A 8 30.03 -18.67 3.32
N ASP A 9 30.27 -17.53 2.68
CA ASP A 9 29.24 -16.60 2.24
C ASP A 9 28.48 -17.24 1.06
N PHE A 10 27.25 -17.70 1.31
CA PHE A 10 26.36 -18.17 0.26
C PHE A 10 25.82 -16.97 -0.52
N LYS A 11 26.59 -16.54 -1.51
CA LYS A 11 26.25 -15.52 -2.49
C LYS A 11 25.17 -16.10 -3.42
N THR A 12 23.91 -15.73 -3.22
CA THR A 12 22.83 -16.10 -4.14
C THR A 12 23.12 -15.54 -5.54
N PRO A 13 23.14 -16.36 -6.61
CA PRO A 13 23.40 -15.87 -7.95
C PRO A 13 22.21 -15.05 -8.44
N GLY A 14 22.50 -13.86 -8.99
CA GLY A 14 21.55 -13.08 -9.75
C GLY A 14 21.02 -13.91 -10.93
N ARG A 15 19.70 -13.94 -11.09
CA ARG A 15 19.06 -14.41 -12.32
C ARG A 15 18.44 -13.21 -13.00
N ASP A 16 19.23 -12.66 -13.89
CA ASP A 16 18.72 -11.90 -15.03
C ASP A 16 17.95 -12.83 -15.95
N SER A 17 16.93 -12.23 -16.57
CA SER A 17 16.35 -12.60 -17.86
C SER A 17 15.53 -13.89 -17.93
N ARG A 18 14.23 -13.68 -18.17
CA ARG A 18 13.51 -14.24 -19.31
C ARG A 18 13.77 -15.73 -19.56
N ASP A 19 12.97 -16.59 -18.95
CA ASP A 19 12.51 -17.78 -19.65
C ASP A 19 11.15 -18.24 -19.13
N CYS A 20 10.33 -18.55 -20.11
CA CYS A 20 8.92 -18.82 -20.04
C CYS A 20 8.70 -20.25 -19.53
N HIS A 21 7.73 -20.45 -18.65
CA HIS A 21 6.97 -21.69 -18.68
C HIS A 21 5.48 -21.40 -18.56
N VAL A 22 4.84 -21.68 -19.70
CA VAL A 22 3.42 -21.73 -19.97
C VAL A 22 2.83 -22.90 -19.18
N ILE A 23 1.81 -22.65 -18.36
CA ILE A 23 0.80 -23.64 -18.02
C ILE A 23 -0.55 -23.01 -18.32
N LEU A 24 -1.24 -23.63 -19.28
CA LEU A 24 -2.57 -23.30 -19.76
C LEU A 24 -3.63 -23.59 -18.71
N THR A 25 -4.43 -22.57 -18.35
CA THR A 25 -5.84 -22.74 -18.03
C THR A 25 -6.63 -21.62 -18.69
N SER A 26 -7.77 -21.99 -19.23
CA SER A 26 -8.45 -21.38 -20.36
C SER A 26 -9.51 -20.33 -19.96
N VAL A 27 -9.69 -19.39 -20.88
CA VAL A 27 -10.86 -18.51 -21.11
C VAL A 27 -11.05 -17.32 -20.15
N GLY A 28 -10.58 -16.15 -20.60
CA GLY A 28 -10.81 -14.86 -19.96
C GLY A 28 -10.25 -13.71 -20.78
N PHE A 29 -10.71 -13.60 -22.03
CA PHE A 29 -10.32 -12.61 -23.02
C PHE A 29 -10.77 -11.20 -22.59
N THR A 30 -9.84 -10.33 -22.17
CA THR A 30 -9.86 -8.89 -22.52
C THR A 30 -8.44 -8.34 -22.50
N SER A 31 -7.79 -8.47 -23.64
CA SER A 31 -6.66 -7.65 -24.08
C SER A 31 -7.16 -6.22 -24.32
N VAL A 32 -6.70 -5.23 -23.56
CA VAL A 32 -6.66 -3.84 -24.08
C VAL A 32 -5.25 -3.29 -23.90
N ARG A 33 -4.60 -3.23 -25.06
CA ARG A 33 -3.26 -2.73 -25.32
C ARG A 33 -3.19 -1.26 -24.97
N ASN A 34 -2.14 -0.89 -24.24
CA ASN A 34 -1.68 0.47 -24.06
C ASN A 34 -1.06 0.93 -25.40
N ILE A 35 -1.86 1.51 -26.30
CA ILE A 35 -1.36 2.08 -27.56
C ILE A 35 -1.11 3.56 -27.34
N LYS A 36 0.14 3.92 -27.05
CA LYS A 36 0.65 5.28 -27.24
C LYS A 36 0.73 5.54 -28.75
N ILE A 37 -0.24 6.27 -29.30
CA ILE A 37 -0.19 6.77 -30.66
C ILE A 37 0.75 7.98 -30.68
N TYR A 38 1.98 7.78 -31.12
CA TYR A 38 2.89 8.87 -31.51
C TYR A 38 2.46 9.36 -32.90
N ARG A 39 1.96 10.60 -32.96
CA ARG A 39 1.51 11.24 -34.20
C ARG A 39 2.72 11.77 -34.98
N THR A 40 3.25 10.98 -35.91
CA THR A 40 4.21 11.45 -36.92
C THR A 40 3.48 12.20 -38.02
N ARG A 41 3.86 13.46 -38.22
CA ARG A 41 3.28 14.39 -39.20
C ARG A 41 4.05 14.22 -40.51
N HIS A 42 3.45 13.55 -41.51
CA HIS A 42 3.95 13.56 -42.89
C HIS A 42 3.06 14.45 -43.76
N HIS A 43 3.68 15.44 -44.40
CA HIS A 43 3.05 16.23 -45.45
C HIS A 43 2.79 15.32 -46.67
N THR A 44 1.58 15.35 -47.22
CA THR A 44 1.38 15.05 -48.65
C THR A 44 0.20 15.89 -49.13
N SER A 45 0.51 16.79 -50.05
CA SER A 45 -0.42 17.63 -50.79
C SER A 45 -1.09 16.79 -51.87
N ARG A 46 -2.40 16.53 -51.74
CA ARG A 46 -3.24 16.13 -52.87
C ARG A 46 -4.62 16.77 -52.74
N GLY A 47 -4.93 17.62 -53.70
CA GLY A 47 -6.24 18.24 -53.84
C GLY A 47 -7.33 17.20 -54.09
N ARG A 48 -8.47 17.42 -53.44
CA ARG A 48 -9.77 16.89 -53.85
C ARG A 48 -10.81 17.96 -53.57
N SER A 49 -11.21 18.60 -54.66
CA SER A 49 -12.57 19.07 -54.96
C SER A 49 -13.50 19.25 -53.75
N SER A 50 -13.66 20.51 -53.41
CA SER A 50 -14.76 21.15 -52.71
C SER A 50 -16.12 20.52 -53.00
N THR A 51 -16.57 19.61 -52.16
CA THR A 51 -17.96 19.48 -51.71
C THR A 51 -17.93 18.81 -50.34
N CYS A 52 -17.45 19.57 -49.35
CA CYS A 52 -17.77 19.30 -47.95
C CYS A 52 -19.27 19.57 -47.78
N PHE A 53 -20.09 18.59 -48.18
CA PHE A 53 -21.48 18.53 -47.78
C PHE A 53 -21.44 18.33 -46.26
N TRP A 54 -21.57 19.44 -45.53
CA TRP A 54 -21.76 19.42 -44.09
C TRP A 54 -23.07 18.67 -43.85
N ILE A 55 -22.98 17.38 -43.54
CA ILE A 55 -24.07 16.65 -42.92
C ILE A 55 -24.19 17.28 -41.53
N ALA A 56 -25.00 18.34 -41.45
CA ALA A 56 -25.56 18.79 -40.19
C ALA A 56 -26.33 17.60 -39.64
N ALA A 57 -25.75 16.92 -38.66
CA ALA A 57 -26.44 15.88 -37.90
C ALA A 57 -27.59 16.57 -37.15
N THR A 58 -28.76 16.61 -37.79
CA THR A 58 -30.00 17.02 -37.15
C THR A 58 -30.35 15.90 -36.16
N MET A 59 -30.19 16.17 -34.87
CA MET A 59 -30.81 15.31 -33.87
C MET A 59 -32.32 15.37 -34.13
N SER A 60 -32.89 14.31 -34.68
CA SER A 60 -34.33 14.23 -35.03
C SER A 60 -35.24 14.26 -33.80
N ILE A 61 -34.66 14.08 -32.60
CA ILE A 61 -35.35 14.05 -31.31
C ILE A 61 -35.03 15.34 -30.55
N PRO A 62 -36.04 16.04 -30.00
CA PRO A 62 -35.81 17.25 -29.23
C PRO A 62 -35.02 16.95 -27.95
N LYS A 63 -34.00 17.78 -27.67
CA LYS A 63 -33.11 17.66 -26.50
C LYS A 63 -33.88 17.67 -25.17
N SER A 64 -34.99 18.41 -25.08
CA SER A 64 -35.86 18.44 -23.89
C SER A 64 -36.40 17.07 -23.53
N ARG A 65 -36.90 16.30 -24.53
CA ARG A 65 -37.42 14.95 -24.31
C ARG A 65 -36.34 13.98 -23.85
N LEU A 66 -35.12 14.12 -24.37
CA LEU A 66 -33.98 13.32 -23.90
C LEU A 66 -33.61 13.64 -22.44
N LEU A 67 -33.65 14.91 -22.04
CA LEU A 67 -33.41 15.31 -20.64
C LEU A 67 -34.49 14.76 -19.70
N ASP A 68 -35.75 14.73 -20.13
CA ASP A 68 -36.84 14.14 -19.34
C ASP A 68 -36.64 12.65 -19.13
N LEU A 69 -36.27 11.92 -20.18
CA LEU A 69 -35.96 10.49 -20.09
C LEU A 69 -34.78 10.23 -19.15
N LEU A 70 -33.69 11.00 -19.28
CA LEU A 70 -32.53 10.91 -18.39
C LEU A 70 -32.91 11.23 -16.94
N LYS A 71 -33.78 12.22 -16.71
CA LYS A 71 -34.29 12.55 -15.38
C LYS A 71 -35.11 11.40 -14.79
N VAL A 72 -35.96 10.74 -15.57
CA VAL A 72 -36.73 9.56 -15.13
C VAL A 72 -35.82 8.38 -14.85
N GLN A 73 -34.86 8.10 -15.74
CA GLN A 73 -33.85 7.06 -15.54
C GLN A 73 -33.05 7.28 -14.25
N CYS A 74 -32.58 8.50 -14.01
CA CYS A 74 -31.85 8.85 -12.80
C CYS A 74 -32.69 8.64 -11.54
N LYS A 75 -34.00 8.93 -11.59
CA LYS A 75 -34.94 8.65 -10.49
C LYS A 75 -35.10 7.14 -10.25
N ILE A 76 -35.28 6.35 -11.29
CA ILE A 76 -35.45 4.88 -11.19
C ILE A 76 -34.21 4.24 -10.55
N PHE A 77 -33.01 4.62 -11.01
CA PHE A 77 -31.76 4.01 -10.55
C PHE A 77 -31.10 4.75 -9.38
N SER A 78 -31.78 5.72 -8.77
CA SER A 78 -31.24 6.54 -7.68
C SER A 78 -29.85 7.14 -8.01
N THR A 79 -29.65 7.54 -9.26
CA THR A 79 -28.41 8.20 -9.71
C THR A 79 -28.58 9.71 -9.77
N THR A 80 -27.49 10.46 -9.68
CA THR A 80 -27.53 11.93 -9.68
C THR A 80 -27.73 12.49 -11.09
N PHE A 81 -28.75 13.32 -11.28
CA PHE A 81 -28.99 14.07 -12.52
C PHE A 81 -28.27 15.43 -12.48
N ASN A 82 -27.35 15.69 -13.42
CA ASN A 82 -26.55 16.93 -13.50
C ASN A 82 -26.43 17.43 -14.96
N PRO A 83 -27.48 18.10 -15.50
CA PRO A 83 -27.50 18.54 -16.90
C PRO A 83 -26.53 19.70 -17.19
N GLU A 84 -26.24 20.54 -16.19
CA GLU A 84 -25.36 21.70 -16.29
C GLU A 84 -23.88 21.37 -16.06
N GLY A 85 -23.56 20.12 -15.69
CA GLY A 85 -22.18 19.69 -15.47
C GLY A 85 -21.48 20.38 -14.30
N LEU A 86 -22.24 20.81 -13.28
CA LEU A 86 -21.69 21.48 -12.10
C LEU A 86 -20.78 20.55 -11.29
N ARG A 87 -19.75 21.11 -10.65
CA ARG A 87 -18.79 20.37 -9.80
C ARG A 87 -19.34 20.16 -8.39
N THR A 88 -20.21 19.17 -8.23
CA THR A 88 -20.89 18.85 -6.95
C THR A 88 -20.08 17.98 -5.98
N GLY A 89 -18.85 17.58 -6.32
CA GLY A 89 -18.00 16.75 -5.44
C GLY A 89 -18.32 15.26 -5.41
N ASN A 90 -19.30 14.77 -6.20
CA ASN A 90 -19.68 13.36 -6.28
C ASN A 90 -18.52 12.40 -6.64
N LYS A 91 -17.46 12.90 -7.27
CA LYS A 91 -16.23 12.13 -7.52
C LYS A 91 -15.60 11.63 -6.22
N ILE A 92 -15.59 12.45 -5.17
CA ILE A 92 -14.98 12.11 -3.88
C ILE A 92 -15.84 11.09 -3.15
N LEU A 93 -17.16 11.27 -3.14
CA LEU A 93 -18.09 10.33 -2.47
C LEU A 93 -18.14 8.95 -3.13
N ARG A 94 -17.95 8.87 -4.46
CA ARG A 94 -17.91 7.59 -5.20
C ARG A 94 -16.59 6.85 -5.05
N GLN A 95 -15.54 7.49 -4.54
CA GLN A 95 -14.29 6.80 -4.28
C GLN A 95 -14.50 5.78 -3.15
N ARG A 96 -14.17 4.52 -3.45
CA ARG A 96 -14.20 3.47 -2.44
C ARG A 96 -13.15 3.77 -1.36
N LEU A 97 -13.55 3.66 -0.10
CA LEU A 97 -12.66 3.86 1.04
C LEU A 97 -11.55 2.80 1.04
N LYS A 98 -10.30 3.24 1.22
CA LYS A 98 -9.10 2.37 1.28
C LYS A 98 -8.64 2.07 2.71
N GLY A 99 -9.32 2.64 3.72
CA GLY A 99 -8.98 2.53 5.13
C GLY A 99 -8.66 1.11 5.61
N PRO A 100 -9.53 0.09 5.38
CA PRO A 100 -9.27 -1.25 5.90
C PRO A 100 -7.99 -1.88 5.31
N ALA A 101 -7.74 -1.69 4.02
CA ALA A 101 -6.54 -2.20 3.36
C ALA A 101 -5.25 -1.55 3.88
N LEU A 102 -5.31 -0.28 4.29
CA LEU A 102 -4.16 0.43 4.85
C LEU A 102 -3.93 0.07 6.33
N ALA A 103 -5.00 -0.14 7.09
CA ALA A 103 -4.90 -0.51 8.51
C ALA A 103 -4.24 -1.89 8.70
N GLU A 104 -4.40 -2.79 7.73
CA GLU A 104 -3.84 -4.14 7.74
C GLU A 104 -2.42 -4.24 7.17
N TYR A 105 -1.77 -3.10 6.88
CA TYR A 105 -0.42 -3.10 6.30
C TYR A 105 0.61 -3.88 7.13
N TYR A 106 0.56 -3.73 8.45
CA TYR A 106 1.32 -4.59 9.37
C TYR A 106 0.42 -5.71 9.87
N PRO A 107 0.94 -6.95 9.94
CA PRO A 107 0.19 -8.06 10.50
C PRO A 107 -0.20 -7.73 11.94
N ARG A 108 -1.42 -8.12 12.32
CA ARG A 108 -1.85 -8.00 13.72
C ARG A 108 -0.95 -8.88 14.59
N ARG A 109 -0.73 -8.46 15.84
CA ARG A 109 -0.05 -9.32 16.81
C ARG A 109 -0.88 -10.59 16.99
N MET A 110 -0.26 -11.73 16.68
CA MET A 110 -0.86 -13.07 16.78
C MET A 110 -0.67 -13.56 18.22
N ALA A 111 0.03 -14.66 18.43
CA ALA A 111 0.45 -15.13 19.76
C ALA A 111 1.87 -14.67 20.07
N THR A 112 2.10 -14.19 21.29
CA THR A 112 3.43 -13.94 21.85
C THR A 112 3.83 -15.05 22.82
N ILE A 113 5.11 -15.16 23.15
CA ILE A 113 5.61 -16.15 24.14
C ILE A 113 4.91 -15.98 25.49
N LYS A 114 4.55 -14.75 25.86
CA LYS A 114 3.78 -14.44 27.07
C LYS A 114 2.37 -15.03 27.05
N ASP A 115 1.73 -15.05 25.88
CA ASP A 115 0.42 -15.67 25.72
C ASP A 115 0.51 -17.19 25.85
N LEU A 116 1.61 -17.79 25.38
CA LEU A 116 1.91 -19.22 25.55
C LEU A 116 2.13 -19.57 27.03
N GLN A 117 2.99 -18.82 27.73
CA GLN A 117 3.22 -19.01 29.17
C GLN A 117 1.89 -19.00 29.93
N LYS A 118 1.05 -17.99 29.72
CA LYS A 118 -0.26 -17.88 30.36
C LYS A 118 -1.21 -19.05 30.06
N ALA A 119 -1.13 -19.62 28.86
CA ALA A 119 -1.97 -20.76 28.48
C ALA A 119 -1.52 -22.05 29.18
N TYR A 120 -0.21 -22.26 29.33
CA TYR A 120 0.37 -23.50 29.86
C TYR A 120 0.69 -23.47 31.36
N GLU A 121 0.60 -22.31 32.01
CA GLU A 121 0.70 -22.15 33.47
C GLU A 121 -0.20 -23.15 34.22
N LYS A 122 -1.42 -23.39 33.73
CA LYS A 122 -2.37 -24.34 34.34
C LYS A 122 -1.94 -25.80 34.26
N HIS A 123 -1.08 -26.12 33.31
CA HIS A 123 -0.58 -27.46 33.07
C HIS A 123 0.77 -27.72 33.76
N GLY A 124 1.28 -26.74 34.53
CA GLY A 124 2.55 -26.87 35.27
C GLY A 124 3.78 -26.88 34.36
N VAL A 125 3.66 -26.40 33.12
CA VAL A 125 4.78 -26.30 32.19
C VAL A 125 5.35 -24.89 32.25
N GLU A 126 6.59 -24.77 32.71
CA GLU A 126 7.35 -23.52 32.68
C GLU A 126 8.04 -23.37 31.33
N THR A 127 7.88 -22.21 30.68
CA THR A 127 8.53 -21.89 29.40
C THR A 127 9.34 -20.61 29.57
N TYR A 128 10.56 -20.60 29.03
CA TYR A 128 11.52 -19.51 29.12
C TYR A 128 11.64 -18.77 27.77
N ASP A 129 11.96 -17.47 27.81
CA ASP A 129 12.13 -16.61 26.63
C ASP A 129 13.60 -16.22 26.53
N ASP A 130 14.38 -17.00 25.77
CA ASP A 130 15.84 -16.92 25.71
C ASP A 130 16.34 -15.50 25.38
N ASP A 131 15.71 -14.82 24.41
CA ASP A 131 16.09 -13.46 23.99
C ASP A 131 15.90 -12.44 25.13
N GLU A 132 14.86 -12.64 25.95
CA GLU A 132 14.55 -11.77 27.07
C GLU A 132 15.47 -12.05 28.27
N GLU A 133 15.86 -13.31 28.49
CA GLU A 133 16.85 -13.71 29.49
C GLU A 133 18.24 -13.16 29.17
N ASP A 134 18.70 -13.32 27.93
CA ASP A 134 19.95 -12.74 27.43
C ASP A 134 19.95 -11.21 27.64
N ARG A 135 18.81 -10.55 27.40
CA ARG A 135 18.64 -9.12 27.65
C ARG A 135 18.79 -8.79 29.14
N PHE A 136 18.26 -9.62 30.03
CA PHE A 136 18.41 -9.44 31.48
C PHE A 136 19.84 -9.67 31.95
N GLU A 137 20.50 -10.72 31.48
CA GLU A 137 21.92 -10.99 31.77
C GLU A 137 22.82 -9.85 31.30
N HIS A 138 22.61 -9.35 30.09
CA HIS A 138 23.35 -8.21 29.59
C HIS A 138 23.18 -6.98 30.49
N ILE A 139 21.98 -6.73 31.01
CA ILE A 139 21.71 -5.63 31.95
C ILE A 139 22.40 -5.86 33.30
N THR A 140 22.43 -7.08 33.83
CA THR A 140 23.10 -7.36 35.11
C THR A 140 24.61 -7.16 34.99
N ILE A 141 25.22 -7.61 33.88
CA ILE A 141 26.64 -7.40 33.58
C ILE A 141 26.97 -5.91 33.47
N LEU A 142 26.14 -5.12 32.77
CA LEU A 142 26.34 -3.68 32.65
C LEU A 142 26.25 -2.97 34.01
N LYS A 143 25.29 -3.35 34.85
CA LYS A 143 25.15 -2.80 36.21
C LYS A 143 26.37 -3.14 37.08
N ALA A 144 26.85 -4.38 37.04
CA ALA A 144 28.04 -4.81 37.79
C ALA A 144 29.29 -3.99 37.40
N ARG A 145 29.43 -3.63 36.12
CA ARG A 145 30.54 -2.80 35.61
C ARG A 145 30.35 -1.29 35.83
N GLY A 146 29.25 -0.86 36.47
CA GLY A 146 28.91 0.57 36.58
C GLY A 146 28.60 1.24 35.24
N LYS A 147 28.31 0.45 34.19
CA LYS A 147 27.90 0.89 32.85
C LYS A 147 26.39 0.79 32.63
N GLY A 148 25.63 0.57 33.70
CA GLY A 148 24.18 0.58 33.68
C GLY A 148 23.64 1.95 33.25
N ALA A 149 22.45 1.94 32.64
CA ALA A 149 21.77 3.17 32.27
C ALA A 149 21.58 4.08 33.51
N PRO A 150 21.86 5.40 33.41
CA PRO A 150 21.64 6.30 34.52
C PRO A 150 20.16 6.39 34.90
N LYS A 151 19.87 6.74 36.16
CA LYS A 151 18.50 6.90 36.64
C LYS A 151 17.73 7.90 35.77
N LYS A 152 16.60 7.45 35.21
CA LYS A 152 15.71 8.32 34.43
C LYS A 152 15.17 9.43 35.35
N LYS A 153 15.43 10.68 34.99
CA LYS A 153 14.87 11.87 35.64
C LYS A 153 13.37 11.91 35.41
N ARG A 154 12.58 12.05 36.48
CA ARG A 154 11.11 12.15 36.39
C ARG A 154 10.61 13.56 36.64
N THR A 155 11.36 14.38 37.38
CA THR A 155 10.99 15.78 37.67
C THR A 155 11.93 16.79 37.01
N ALA A 156 11.43 18.01 36.80
CA ALA A 156 12.20 19.11 36.23
C ALA A 156 13.39 19.51 37.13
N GLU A 157 13.27 19.36 38.44
CA GLU A 157 14.32 19.66 39.42
C GLU A 157 15.49 18.66 39.34
N GLU A 158 15.20 17.37 39.22
CA GLU A 158 16.20 16.31 38.97
C GLU A 158 16.92 16.52 37.64
N SER A 159 16.26 17.15 36.65
CA SER A 159 16.85 17.43 35.36
C SER A 159 17.97 18.47 35.41
N LYS A 160 17.84 19.46 36.31
CA LYS A 160 18.79 20.57 36.50
C LYS A 160 20.08 20.12 37.19
N LYS A 161 20.02 19.15 38.10
CA LYS A 161 21.17 18.66 38.91
C LYS A 161 22.35 18.07 38.11
N PHE A 162 22.14 17.65 36.85
CA PHE A 162 23.17 17.02 36.03
C PHE A 162 23.60 17.83 34.79
N LYS A 163 23.20 19.11 34.68
CA LYS A 163 23.57 19.95 33.52
C LYS A 163 25.08 20.28 33.42
N GLY A 164 25.86 20.06 34.49
CA GLY A 164 27.27 20.47 34.58
C GLY A 164 28.33 19.39 34.32
N LYS A 165 27.98 18.13 34.03
CA LYS A 165 28.98 17.08 33.71
C LYS A 165 28.99 16.76 32.21
N LYS A 166 29.32 17.76 31.40
CA LYS A 166 29.95 17.55 30.08
C LYS A 166 31.42 17.93 30.26
N LYS A 167 32.29 16.94 30.24
CA LYS A 167 33.71 17.12 29.98
C LYS A 167 33.96 16.66 28.55
#